data_AF-A0A4Y7ZJB1-F1
#
_entry.id   AF-A0A4Y7ZJB1-F1
#
_cell.length_a   1.000
_cell.length_b   1.000
_cell.length_c   1.000
_cell.angle_alpha   90.00
_cell.angle_beta   90.00
_cell.angle_gamma   90.00
#
_symmetry.space_group_name_H-M   'P 1'
#
loop_
_entity.id
_entity.type
_entity.pdbx_description
1 polymer ?
#
loop_
_entity_poly.entity_id
_entity_poly.type
_entity_poly.pdbx_seq_one_letter_code
_entity_poly.pdbx_strand_id
1 'polypeptide(L)' 'MNKEDFRLGMSFYCGGKKWQCTDIGSRVITAICLSDYKDDESWFNGPPYAVSEIVFDEDDQQVCTLVNEDG' A
#
# COMPACT_ATOMS: atom_id res chain seq x y z
N MET A 1 -7.53 -0.88 -9.10
CA MET A 1 -6.56 -1.85 -9.66
C MET A 1 -7.07 -3.28 -9.44
N ASN A 2 -6.63 -4.25 -10.25
CA ASN A 2 -6.88 -5.66 -9.99
C ASN A 2 -5.76 -6.27 -9.14
N LYS A 3 -6.04 -7.36 -8.43
CA LYS A 3 -5.07 -8.08 -7.60
C LYS A 3 -3.75 -8.40 -8.33
N GLU A 4 -3.84 -8.78 -9.60
CA GLU A 4 -2.70 -9.18 -10.44
C GLU A 4 -1.79 -8.01 -10.83
N ASP A 5 -2.28 -6.77 -10.69
CA ASP A 5 -1.49 -5.56 -10.92
C ASP A 5 -0.51 -5.29 -9.77
N PHE A 6 -0.76 -5.85 -8.59
CA PHE A 6 0.06 -5.61 -7.41
C PHE A 6 1.38 -6.40 -7.47
N ARG A 7 2.46 -5.75 -7.00
CA ARG A 7 3.80 -6.31 -6.88
C ARG A 7 4.41 -5.94 -5.54
N LEU A 8 5.17 -6.85 -4.94
CA LEU A 8 5.89 -6.59 -3.71
C LEU A 8 6.78 -5.35 -3.86
N GLY A 9 6.71 -4.45 -2.88
CA GLY A 9 7.46 -3.19 -2.84
C GLY A 9 6.90 -2.08 -3.74
N MET A 10 5.88 -2.33 -4.56
CA MET A 10 5.32 -1.27 -5.40
C MET A 10 4.56 -0.24 -4.57
N SER A 11 4.58 1.01 -5.03
CA SER A 11 3.69 2.04 -4.50
C SER A 11 2.41 2.16 -5.31
N PHE A 12 1.31 2.45 -4.62
CA PHE A 12 0.01 2.77 -5.20
C PHE A 12 -0.68 3.85 -4.36
N TYR A 13 -1.78 4.40 -4.88
CA TYR A 13 -2.62 5.36 -4.18
C TYR A 13 -3.98 4.74 -3.86
N CYS A 14 -4.51 5.04 -2.68
CA CYS A 14 -5.86 4.67 -2.27
C CYS A 14 -6.34 5.66 -1.20
N GLY A 15 -7.54 6.22 -1.37
CA GLY A 15 -8.10 7.22 -0.47
C GLY A 15 -7.21 8.46 -0.27
N GLY A 16 -6.58 8.96 -1.34
CA GLY A 16 -5.67 10.11 -1.30
C GLY A 16 -4.34 9.88 -0.57
N LYS A 17 -4.06 8.64 -0.13
CA LYS A 17 -2.82 8.26 0.54
C LYS A 17 -1.96 7.39 -0.35
N LYS A 18 -0.64 7.54 -0.21
CA LYS A 18 0.35 6.69 -0.86
C LYS A 18 0.63 5.48 0.03
N TRP A 19 0.60 4.30 -0.57
CA TRP A 19 0.82 3.02 0.09
C TRP A 19 1.96 2.27 -0.60
N GLN A 20 2.59 1.35 0.13
CA GLN A 20 3.53 0.38 -0.44
C GLN A 20 3.06 -1.04 -0.12
N CYS A 21 2.91 -1.86 -1.16
CA CYS A 21 2.54 -3.27 -1.03
C CYS A 21 3.68 -4.06 -0.36
N THR A 22 3.38 -4.76 0.72
CA THR A 22 4.35 -5.53 1.53
C THR A 22 4.14 -7.04 1.46
N ASP A 23 2.91 -7.50 1.16
CA ASP A 23 2.61 -8.91 0.88
C ASP A 23 1.46 -9.06 -0.13
N ILE A 24 1.45 -10.19 -0.86
CA ILE A 24 0.39 -10.53 -1.83
C ILE A 24 -0.15 -11.92 -1.50
N GLY A 25 -1.36 -11.95 -0.93
CA GLY A 25 -2.10 -13.17 -0.66
C GLY A 25 -2.84 -13.71 -1.88
N SER A 26 -3.73 -14.68 -1.69
CA SER A 26 -4.56 -15.25 -2.77
C SER A 26 -5.72 -14.35 -3.20
N ARG A 27 -6.25 -13.54 -2.29
CA ARG A 27 -7.39 -12.62 -2.54
C ARG A 27 -7.14 -11.18 -2.05
N VAL A 28 -6.20 -11.02 -1.13
CA VAL A 28 -5.89 -9.74 -0.48
C VAL A 28 -4.43 -9.39 -0.71
N ILE A 29 -4.09 -8.11 -0.54
CA ILE A 29 -2.71 -7.68 -0.31
C ILE A 29 -2.59 -7.09 1.10
N THR A 30 -1.36 -6.96 1.60
CA THR A 30 -1.08 -6.06 2.72
C THR A 30 -0.20 -4.90 2.25
N ALA A 31 -0.35 -3.74 2.89
CA ALA A 31 0.44 -2.56 2.58
C ALA A 31 0.66 -1.66 3.79
N ILE A 32 1.75 -0.90 3.76
CA ILE A 32 2.05 0.16 4.72
C ILE A 32 1.73 1.53 4.12
N CYS A 33 1.21 2.45 4.94
CA CYS A 33 0.90 3.81 4.51
C CYS A 33 2.16 4.69 4.59
N LEU A 34 2.60 5.21 3.44
CA LEU A 34 3.74 6.12 3.33
C LEU A 34 3.34 7.58 3.59
N SER A 35 2.04 7.90 3.46
CA SER A 35 1.54 9.27 3.67
C SER A 35 1.45 9.67 5.15
N ASP A 36 1.24 8.71 6.06
CA ASP A 36 0.96 9.00 7.48
C ASP A 36 2.24 9.25 8.31
N TYR A 37 3.42 8.84 7.83
CA TYR A 37 4.67 8.87 8.59
C TYR A 37 5.84 9.42 7.77
N LYS A 38 5.72 10.66 7.28
CA LYS A 38 6.71 11.27 6.37
C LYS A 38 7.99 11.74 7.04
N ASP A 39 8.02 11.82 8.38
CA ASP A 39 9.12 12.44 9.12
C ASP A 39 10.33 11.50 9.31
N ASP A 40 10.13 10.19 9.18
CA ASP A 40 11.20 9.18 9.35
C ASP A 40 10.99 7.98 8.41
N GLU A 41 11.67 8.01 7.26
CA GLU A 41 11.59 6.93 6.27
C GLU A 41 12.10 5.59 6.81
N SER A 42 12.88 5.58 7.88
CA SER A 42 13.39 4.33 8.46
C SER A 42 12.28 3.45 9.03
N TRP A 43 11.09 4.02 9.30
CA TRP A 43 9.92 3.29 9.78
C TRP A 43 9.35 2.31 8.75
N PHE A 44 9.67 2.51 7.48
CA PHE A 44 9.30 1.65 6.37
C PHE A 44 10.35 0.57 6.08
N ASN A 45 11.47 0.56 6.82
CA ASN A 45 12.47 -0.50 6.71
C ASN A 45 12.01 -1.70 7.53
N GLY A 46 11.66 -2.79 6.85
CA GLY A 46 11.26 -4.03 7.48
C GLY A 46 11.56 -5.25 6.60
N PRO A 47 11.05 -6.43 6.96
CA PRO A 47 10.31 -6.70 8.21
C PRO A 47 11.20 -6.80 9.48
N PRO A 48 10.66 -6.49 10.68
CA PRO A 48 9.34 -5.88 10.92
C PRO A 48 9.35 -4.38 10.63
N TYR A 49 8.25 -3.87 10.07
CA TYR A 49 8.04 -2.44 9.88
C TYR A 49 7.65 -1.77 11.21
N ALA A 50 8.00 -0.49 11.40
CA ALA A 50 7.59 0.26 12.58
C ALA A 50 6.12 0.74 12.50
N VAL A 51 5.56 0.74 11.29
CA VAL A 51 4.16 1.10 11.01
C VAL A 51 3.29 -0.13 10.81
N SER A 52 2.00 0.00 11.04
CA SER A 52 1.04 -1.09 10.81
C SER A 52 0.86 -1.38 9.32
N GLU A 53 0.87 -2.67 9.00
CA GLU A 53 0.37 -3.18 7.72
C GLU A 53 -1.17 -3.23 7.75
N ILE A 54 -1.79 -2.84 6.65
CA ILE A 54 -3.24 -2.84 6.45
C ILE A 54 -3.58 -3.82 5.33
N VAL A 55 -4.64 -4.61 5.54
CA VAL A 55 -5.18 -5.54 4.55
C VAL A 55 -6.06 -4.76 3.57
N PHE A 56 -5.84 -4.97 2.28
CA PHE A 56 -6.71 -4.49 1.21
C PHE A 56 -7.42 -5.68 0.58
N ASP A 57 -8.73 -5.74 0.75
CA ASP A 57 -9.56 -6.76 0.12
C ASP A 57 -9.85 -6.46 -1.36
N GLU A 58 -10.72 -7.25 -1.99
CA GLU A 58 -11.03 -7.12 -3.42
C GLU A 58 -11.72 -5.80 -3.76
N ASP A 59 -12.50 -5.22 -2.85
CA ASP A 59 -13.18 -3.93 -3.06
C ASP A 59 -12.19 -2.77 -2.83
N ASP A 60 -11.34 -2.87 -1.81
CA ASP A 60 -10.28 -1.90 -1.56
C ASP A 60 -9.30 -1.81 -2.75
N GLN A 61 -8.94 -2.95 -3.33
CA GLN A 61 -8.03 -3.02 -4.49
C GLN A 61 -8.59 -2.27 -5.70
N GLN A 62 -9.91 -2.35 -5.94
CA GLN A 62 -10.54 -1.77 -7.13
C GLN A 62 -10.39 -0.25 -7.19
N VAL A 63 -10.46 0.42 -6.05
CA VAL A 63 -10.32 1.88 -5.94
C VAL A 63 -8.86 2.35 -5.87
N CYS A 64 -7.88 1.42 -5.86
CA CYS A 64 -6.46 1.77 -5.93
C CYS A 64 -6.04 2.22 -7.35
N THR A 65 -5.07 3.12 -7.41
CA THR A 65 -4.51 3.66 -8.66
C THR A 65 -2.98 3.80 -8.62
N LEU A 66 -2.34 3.89 -9.79
CA LEU A 66 -0.88 4.08 -9.91
C LEU A 66 -0.45 5.56 -9.85
N VAL A 67 -1.40 6.47 -10.04
CA VAL A 67 -1.18 7.91 -10.06
C VAL A 67 -1.99 8.55 -8.94
N ASN A 68 -1.51 9.67 -8.42
CA ASN A 68 -2.32 10.44 -7.48
C ASN A 68 -3.42 11.16 -8.27
N GLU A 69 -4.69 10.81 -8.04
CA GLU A 69 -5.84 11.40 -8.73
C GLU A 69 -6.39 12.65 -8.00
N ASP A 70 -5.96 12.91 -6.77
CA ASP A 70 -6.32 14.10 -5.98
C ASP A 70 -5.43 15.33 -6.29
N GLY A 71 -4.85 15.37 -7.50
CA GLY A 71 -3.86 16.37 -7.96
C GLY A 71 -4.48 17.62 -8.58
#